data_AF-A0A924D670-F1
#
_entry.id   AF-A0A924D670-F1
#
_cell.length_a   1.000
_cell.length_b   1.000
_cell.length_c   1.000
_cell.angle_alpha   90.00
_cell.angle_beta   90.00
_cell.angle_gamma   90.00
#
_symmetry.space_group_name_H-M   'P 1'
#
loop_
_entity.id
_entity.type
_entity.pdbx_description
1 polymer ?
#
loop_
_entity_poly.entity_id
_entity_poly.type
_entity_poly.pdbx_seq_one_letter_code
_entity_poly.pdbx_strand_id
1 'polypeptide(L)'
;KIVVLSQGNVSNKIVKEGQMIASSEPIETNAIMKSVKITADNAAVATAEIATLLQKINKGEGTLGRLIQDKTMAENIDKTIVNLKKSSKGLSENMEAAKSNFLLRGYFRKKEKKAAKAKEEAAQKAIDAKQASQSKK
;
A
#
# COMPACT_ATOMS: atom_id res chain seq x y z
N LYS A 1 -3.56 -48.82 2.25
CA LYS A 1 -3.40 -47.90 1.10
C LYS A 1 -4.75 -47.25 0.85
N ILE A 2 -4.84 -45.93 0.91
CA ILE A 2 -6.09 -45.20 0.69
C ILE A 2 -5.98 -44.57 -0.69
N VAL A 3 -6.97 -44.81 -1.54
CA VAL A 3 -7.09 -44.19 -2.86
C VAL A 3 -8.28 -43.24 -2.79
N VAL A 4 -8.03 -41.96 -3.03
CA VAL A 4 -9.06 -40.93 -3.03
C VAL A 4 -9.41 -40.61 -4.48
N LEU A 5 -10.68 -40.82 -4.84
CA LEU A 5 -11.20 -40.43 -6.14
C LEU A 5 -11.92 -39.08 -5.97
N SER A 6 -11.38 -38.03 -6.56
CA SER A 6 -12.03 -36.71 -6.62
C SER A 6 -12.90 -36.60 -7.87
N GLN A 7 -14.09 -36.02 -7.73
CA GLN A 7 -14.97 -35.76 -8.86
C GLN A 7 -14.32 -34.77 -9.83
N GLY A 8 -14.14 -35.18 -11.08
CA GLY A 8 -13.66 -34.33 -12.17
C GLY A 8 -14.77 -33.48 -12.79
N ASN A 9 -14.53 -32.91 -13.99
CA ASN A 9 -15.60 -32.25 -14.75
C ASN A 9 -16.57 -33.28 -15.36
N VAL A 10 -17.78 -32.83 -15.71
CA VAL A 10 -18.72 -33.67 -16.46
C VAL A 10 -18.20 -33.79 -17.89
N SER A 11 -17.67 -34.96 -18.24
CA SER A 11 -17.18 -35.30 -19.58
C SER A 11 -18.08 -36.36 -20.20
N ASN A 12 -18.41 -36.21 -21.48
CA ASN A 12 -19.19 -37.21 -22.24
C ASN A 12 -18.38 -38.47 -22.59
N LYS A 13 -17.09 -38.51 -22.24
CA LYS A 13 -16.24 -39.70 -22.45
C LYS A 13 -16.27 -40.58 -21.21
N ILE A 14 -17.03 -41.67 -21.29
CA ILE A 14 -17.07 -42.73 -20.28
C ILE A 14 -15.71 -43.45 -20.26
N VAL A 15 -15.17 -43.69 -19.06
CA VAL A 15 -13.93 -44.46 -18.86
C VAL A 15 -14.16 -45.89 -19.34
N LYS A 16 -13.29 -46.40 -20.21
CA LYS A 16 -13.39 -47.76 -20.76
C LYS A 16 -12.77 -48.79 -19.82
N GLU A 17 -13.22 -50.03 -19.93
CA GLU A 17 -12.59 -51.16 -19.23
C GLU A 17 -11.08 -51.22 -19.54
N GLY A 18 -10.27 -51.34 -18.50
CA GLY A 18 -8.80 -51.33 -18.59
C GLY A 18 -8.14 -49.96 -18.78
N GLN A 19 -8.91 -48.86 -18.83
CA GLN A 19 -8.35 -47.52 -18.96
C GLN A 19 -7.73 -47.04 -17.63
N MET A 20 -6.45 -46.64 -17.66
CA MET A 20 -5.77 -46.03 -16.52
C MET A 20 -6.20 -44.56 -16.35
N ILE A 21 -6.47 -44.17 -15.11
CA ILE A 21 -6.78 -42.79 -14.72
C ILE A 21 -5.50 -42.16 -14.14
N ALA A 22 -5.19 -40.93 -14.55
CA ALA A 22 -4.05 -40.20 -14.01
C ALA A 22 -4.22 -39.95 -12.51
N SER A 23 -3.18 -40.22 -11.72
CA SER A 23 -3.14 -40.00 -10.27
C SER A 23 -2.09 -38.98 -9.88
N SER A 24 -2.37 -38.18 -8.86
CA SER A 24 -1.39 -37.30 -8.22
C SER A 24 -0.79 -37.96 -6.99
N GLU A 25 0.47 -37.65 -6.68
CA GLU A 25 1.09 -38.10 -5.44
C GLU A 25 0.36 -37.49 -4.22
N PRO A 26 0.03 -38.29 -3.19
CA PRO A 26 -0.52 -37.78 -1.96
C PRO A 26 0.45 -36.83 -1.27
N ILE A 27 -0.06 -35.75 -0.68
CA ILE A 27 0.78 -34.89 0.16
C ILE A 27 1.05 -35.62 1.47
N GLU A 28 2.32 -35.93 1.72
CA GLU A 28 2.77 -36.56 2.97
C GLU A 28 2.63 -35.58 4.14
N THR A 29 1.83 -35.93 5.15
CA THR A 29 1.63 -35.12 6.36
C THR A 29 2.94 -34.80 7.09
N ASN A 30 3.93 -35.71 7.01
CA ASN A 30 5.29 -35.50 7.53
C ASN A 30 6.02 -34.36 6.79
N ALA A 31 5.83 -34.22 5.48
CA ALA A 31 6.42 -33.13 4.71
C ALA A 31 5.80 -31.78 5.07
N ILE A 32 4.48 -31.74 5.31
CA ILE A 32 3.79 -30.56 5.81
C ILE A 32 4.30 -30.19 7.21
N MET A 33 4.40 -31.16 8.12
CA MET A 33 4.89 -30.90 9.49
C MET A 33 6.33 -30.36 9.47
N LYS A 34 7.18 -30.90 8.58
CA LYS A 34 8.54 -30.41 8.38
C LYS A 34 8.59 -28.97 7.86
N SER A 35 7.75 -28.62 6.89
CA SER A 35 7.71 -27.25 6.35
C SER A 35 7.15 -26.24 7.37
N VAL A 36 6.14 -26.64 8.15
CA VAL A 36 5.60 -25.83 9.25
C VAL A 36 6.67 -25.61 10.32
N LYS A 37 7.43 -26.65 10.70
CA LYS A 37 8.55 -26.51 11.64
C LYS A 37 9.62 -25.54 11.13
N ILE A 38 10.06 -25.67 9.88
CA ILE A 38 11.04 -24.76 9.27
C ILE A 38 10.52 -23.31 9.29
N THR A 39 9.24 -23.11 8.96
CA THR A 39 8.63 -21.77 8.98
C THR A 39 8.59 -21.20 10.39
N ALA A 40 8.22 -22.01 11.39
CA ALA A 40 8.21 -21.61 12.79
C ALA A 40 9.61 -21.25 13.31
N ASP A 41 10.63 -22.06 12.96
CA ASP A 41 12.02 -21.82 13.32
C ASP A 41 12.54 -20.51 12.69
N ASN A 42 12.25 -20.26 11.40
CA ASN A 42 12.61 -19.01 10.73
C ASN A 42 11.90 -17.78 11.34
N ALA A 43 10.61 -17.92 11.67
CA ALA A 43 9.85 -16.85 12.32
C ALA A 43 10.40 -16.55 13.73
N ALA A 44 10.80 -17.58 14.48
CA ALA A 44 11.44 -17.41 15.78
C ALA A 44 12.77 -16.65 15.68
N VAL A 45 13.60 -16.96 14.69
CA VAL A 45 14.85 -16.23 14.43
C VAL A 45 14.58 -14.77 14.06
N ALA A 46 13.69 -14.51 13.09
CA ALA A 46 13.38 -13.16 12.64
C ALA A 46 12.80 -12.29 13.77
N THR A 47 11.91 -12.85 14.59
CA THR A 47 11.33 -12.13 15.74
C THR A 47 12.36 -11.81 16.81
N ALA A 48 13.32 -12.71 17.05
CA ALA A 48 14.44 -12.44 17.97
C ALA A 48 15.37 -11.32 17.46
N GLU A 49 15.65 -11.28 16.16
CA GLU A 49 16.45 -10.20 15.54
C GLU A 49 15.73 -8.85 15.61
N ILE A 50 14.42 -8.82 15.32
CA ILE A 50 13.59 -7.61 15.45
C ILE A 50 13.56 -7.12 16.90
N ALA A 51 13.37 -8.03 17.86
CA ALA A 51 13.40 -7.66 19.28
C ALA A 51 14.76 -7.06 19.67
N THR A 52 15.85 -7.62 19.17
CA THR A 52 17.21 -7.10 19.40
C THR A 52 17.41 -5.72 18.78
N LEU A 53 16.93 -5.49 17.56
CA LEU A 53 16.98 -4.19 16.89
C LEU A 53 16.19 -3.13 17.67
N LEU A 54 14.97 -3.46 18.10
CA LEU A 54 14.13 -2.57 18.90
C LEU A 54 14.75 -2.26 20.27
N GLN A 55 15.41 -3.23 20.89
CA GLN A 55 16.19 -3.00 22.11
C GLN A 55 17.35 -2.02 21.88
N LYS A 56 18.10 -2.16 20.79
CA LYS A 56 19.19 -1.24 20.44
C LYS A 56 18.69 0.17 20.17
N ILE A 57 17.55 0.31 19.48
CA ILE A 57 16.89 1.60 19.24
C ILE A 57 16.46 2.24 20.57
N ASN A 58 15.79 1.48 21.44
CA ASN A 58 15.34 1.96 22.75
C ASN A 58 16.49 2.31 23.71
N LYS A 59 17.68 1.72 23.51
CA LYS A 59 18.90 2.03 24.27
C LYS A 59 19.72 3.16 23.65
N GLY A 60 19.28 3.70 22.51
CA GLY A 60 19.99 4.77 21.82
C GLY A 60 21.30 4.32 21.19
N GLU A 61 21.46 3.03 20.92
CA GLU A 61 22.67 2.48 20.32
C GLU A 61 22.69 2.75 18.80
N GLY A 62 23.85 3.17 18.28
CA GLY A 62 24.01 3.57 16.87
C GLY A 62 23.54 5.00 16.58
N THR A 63 23.87 5.52 15.38
CA THR A 63 23.56 6.90 14.97
C THR A 63 22.07 7.21 14.97
N LEU A 64 21.22 6.25 14.56
CA LEU A 64 19.77 6.42 14.53
C LEU A 64 19.13 6.35 15.92
N GLY A 65 19.62 5.46 16.80
CA GLY A 65 19.18 5.38 18.20
C GLY A 65 19.52 6.65 18.97
N ARG A 66 20.74 7.18 18.82
CA ARG A 66 21.15 8.47 19.41
C ARG A 66 20.30 9.63 18.90
N LEU A 67 19.97 9.64 17.60
CA LEU A 67 19.17 10.71 16.98
C LEU A 67 17.72 10.74 17.47
N ILE A 68 17.10 9.56 17.66
CA ILE A 68 15.70 9.45 18.11
C ILE A 68 15.55 9.76 19.61
N GLN A 69 16.58 9.46 20.40
CA GLN A 69 16.52 9.59 21.86
C GLN A 69 17.00 10.97 22.37
N ASP A 70 17.55 11.82 21.51
CA ASP A 70 17.99 13.17 21.87
C ASP A 70 16.80 14.13 21.96
N LYS A 71 16.50 14.60 23.18
CA LYS A 71 15.49 15.64 23.44
C LYS A 71 15.70 16.90 22.57
N THR A 72 16.95 17.23 22.25
CA THR A 72 17.32 18.34 21.38
C THR A 72 16.76 18.18 19.97
N MET A 73 16.73 16.96 19.44
CA MET A 73 16.18 16.68 18.10
C MET A 73 14.67 16.84 18.09
N ALA A 74 13.97 16.33 19.10
CA ALA A 74 12.53 16.51 19.25
C ALA A 74 12.17 18.01 19.30
N GLU A 75 12.89 18.80 20.12
CA GLU A 75 12.70 20.25 20.17
C GLU A 75 13.02 20.96 18.84
N ASN A 76 14.04 20.50 18.12
CA ASN A 76 14.40 21.06 16.81
C ASN A 76 13.37 20.72 15.73
N ILE A 77 12.78 19.52 15.78
CA ILE A 77 11.68 19.12 14.89
C ILE A 77 10.46 19.99 15.17
N ASP A 78 10.09 20.17 16.44
CA ASP A 78 8.96 21.03 16.82
C ASP A 78 9.16 22.48 16.34
N LYS A 79 10.36 23.04 16.56
CA LYS A 79 10.72 24.38 16.05
C LYS A 79 10.65 24.45 14.53
N THR A 80 11.11 23.41 13.83
CA THR A 80 11.06 23.32 12.37
C THR A 80 9.61 23.31 11.88
N ILE A 81 8.74 22.51 12.51
CA ILE A 81 7.31 22.44 12.16
C ILE A 81 6.63 23.80 12.39
N VAL A 82 6.91 24.46 13.51
CA VAL A 82 6.38 25.81 13.79
C VAL A 82 6.85 26.83 12.74
N ASN A 83 8.14 26.82 12.39
CA ASN A 83 8.70 27.71 11.38
C ASN A 83 8.11 27.42 9.99
N LEU A 84 7.96 26.16 9.60
CA LEU A 84 7.32 25.76 8.36
C LEU A 84 5.86 26.25 8.30
N LYS A 85 5.10 26.10 9.38
CA LYS A 85 3.72 26.60 9.47
C LYS A 85 3.66 28.12 9.27
N LYS A 86 4.58 28.88 9.90
CA LYS A 86 4.67 30.33 9.76
C LYS A 86 5.07 30.75 8.33
N SER A 87 6.07 30.11 7.76
CA SER A 87 6.52 30.36 6.38
C SER A 87 5.44 30.03 5.37
N SER A 88 4.72 28.91 5.54
CA SER A 88 3.60 28.55 4.67
C SER A 88 2.46 29.56 4.75
N LYS A 89 2.19 30.13 5.93
CA LYS A 89 1.18 31.18 6.09
C LYS A 89 1.59 32.46 5.34
N GLY A 90 2.82 32.93 5.54
CA GLY A 90 3.32 34.11 4.83
C GLY A 90 3.40 33.92 3.31
N LEU A 91 3.75 32.71 2.86
CA LEU A 91 3.69 32.37 1.43
C LEU A 91 2.27 32.42 0.88
N SER A 92 1.28 31.92 1.63
CA SER A 92 -0.13 32.01 1.24
C SER A 92 -0.58 33.47 1.14
N GLU A 93 -0.23 34.32 2.10
CA GLU A 93 -0.54 35.75 2.07
C GLU A 93 0.11 36.45 0.87
N ASN A 94 1.38 36.17 0.60
CA ASN A 94 2.09 36.68 -0.58
C ASN A 94 1.48 36.17 -1.90
N MET A 95 1.00 34.93 -1.93
CA MET A 95 0.31 34.37 -3.09
C MET A 95 -1.02 35.09 -3.36
N GLU A 96 -1.80 35.38 -2.31
CA GLU A 96 -3.04 36.15 -2.47
C GLU A 96 -2.76 37.59 -2.94
N ALA A 97 -1.73 38.24 -2.39
CA ALA A 97 -1.28 39.54 -2.88
C ALA A 97 -0.76 39.48 -4.33
N ALA A 98 -0.06 38.39 -4.70
CA ALA A 98 0.39 38.18 -6.08
C ALA A 98 -0.79 38.00 -7.05
N LYS A 99 -1.90 37.37 -6.63
CA LYS A 99 -3.11 37.25 -7.46
C LYS A 99 -3.77 38.60 -7.77
N SER A 100 -3.70 39.55 -6.83
CA SER A 100 -4.27 40.89 -7.03
C SER A 100 -3.36 41.78 -7.91
N ASN A 101 -2.08 41.43 -8.07
CA ASN A 101 -1.16 42.14 -8.95
C ASN A 101 -1.52 41.95 -10.44
N PHE A 102 -1.59 43.06 -11.18
CA PHE A 102 -1.97 43.10 -12.59
C PHE A 102 -1.10 42.21 -13.49
N LEU A 103 0.19 42.08 -13.18
CA LEU A 103 1.14 41.26 -13.97
C LEU A 103 0.82 39.77 -13.91
N LEU A 104 0.41 39.28 -12.74
CA LEU A 104 0.19 37.85 -12.51
C LEU A 104 -1.28 37.45 -12.63
N ARG A 105 -2.20 38.43 -12.62
CA ARG A 105 -3.65 38.22 -12.76
C ARG A 105 -4.01 37.35 -13.97
N GLY A 106 -3.36 37.57 -15.11
CA GLY A 106 -3.57 36.78 -16.34
C GLY A 106 -3.17 35.32 -16.18
N TYR A 107 -2.03 35.07 -15.54
CA TYR A 107 -1.53 33.73 -15.25
C TYR A 107 -2.50 32.95 -14.34
N PHE A 108 -2.94 33.57 -13.24
CA PHE A 108 -3.86 32.93 -12.30
C PHE A 108 -5.23 32.63 -12.92
N ARG A 109 -5.81 33.57 -13.68
CA ARG A 109 -7.07 33.35 -14.43
C ARG A 109 -6.98 32.18 -15.40
N LYS A 110 -5.83 32.01 -16.08
CA LYS A 110 -5.61 30.87 -16.99
C LYS A 110 -5.53 29.55 -16.22
N LYS A 111 -4.91 29.54 -15.04
CA LYS A 111 -4.83 28.35 -14.17
C LYS A 111 -6.21 27.94 -13.63
N GLU A 112 -7.01 28.90 -13.16
CA GLU A 112 -8.38 28.65 -12.69
C GLU A 112 -9.28 28.10 -13.80
N LYS A 113 -9.23 28.67 -15.01
CA LYS A 113 -9.99 28.16 -16.17
C LYS A 113 -9.61 26.72 -16.53
N LYS A 114 -8.32 26.36 -16.47
CA LYS A 114 -7.87 24.97 -16.71
C LYS A 114 -8.37 24.03 -15.63
N ALA A 115 -8.32 24.44 -14.36
CA ALA A 115 -8.81 23.63 -13.25
C ALA A 115 -10.34 23.43 -13.28
N ALA A 116 -11.10 24.46 -13.67
CA ALA A 116 -12.55 24.37 -13.85
C ALA A 116 -12.93 23.37 -14.96
N LYS A 117 -12.30 23.49 -16.14
CA LYS A 117 -12.51 22.54 -17.25
C LYS A 117 -12.17 21.09 -16.87
N ALA A 118 -11.04 20.87 -16.17
CA ALA A 118 -10.67 19.54 -15.71
C ALA A 118 -11.66 18.97 -14.67
N LYS A 119 -12.23 19.81 -13.80
CA LYS A 119 -13.28 19.40 -12.85
C LYS A 119 -14.60 19.08 -13.55
N GLU A 120 -15.00 19.86 -14.56
CA GLU A 120 -16.18 19.60 -15.38
C GLU A 120 -16.02 18.30 -16.18
N GLU A 121 -14.87 18.08 -16.83
CA GLU A 121 -14.57 16.84 -17.55
C GLU A 121 -14.53 15.63 -16.60
N ALA A 122 -13.99 15.78 -15.39
CA ALA A 122 -13.99 14.71 -14.39
C ALA A 122 -15.41 14.42 -13.85
N ALA A 123 -16.22 15.46 -13.63
CA ALA A 123 -17.61 15.30 -13.23
C ALA A 123 -18.46 14.66 -14.33
N GLN A 124 -18.26 15.06 -15.59
CA GLN A 124 -18.93 14.49 -16.75
C GLN A 124 -18.55 13.02 -16.92
N LYS A 125 -17.25 12.68 -16.85
CA LYS A 125 -16.78 11.29 -16.87
C LYS A 125 -17.35 10.45 -15.73
N ALA A 126 -17.52 11.03 -14.54
CA ALA A 126 -18.14 10.36 -13.40
C ALA A 126 -19.65 10.16 -13.57
N ILE A 127 -20.34 11.08 -14.26
CA ILE A 127 -21.77 10.95 -14.62
C ILE A 127 -21.94 9.90 -15.72
N ASP A 128 -21.12 9.95 -16.77
CA ASP A 128 -21.14 8.99 -17.89
C ASP A 128 -20.82 7.56 -17.40
N ALA A 129 -19.85 7.40 -16.49
CA ALA A 129 -19.53 6.12 -15.87
C ALA A 129 -20.69 5.57 -15.01
N LYS A 130 -21.45 6.44 -14.33
CA LYS A 130 -22.65 6.05 -13.57
C LYS A 130 -23.80 5.65 -14.50
N GLN A 131 -24.02 6.35 -15.61
CA GLN A 131 -25.07 6.02 -16.58
C GLN A 131 -24.80 4.71 -17.33
N ALA A 132 -23.54 4.43 -17.70
CA ALA A 132 -23.14 3.16 -18.33
C ALA A 132 -23.30 1.93 -17.41
N SER A 133 -23.30 2.12 -16.08
CA SER A 133 -23.53 1.06 -15.10
C SER A 133 -25.03 0.77 -14.87
N GLN A 134 -25.93 1.67 -15.26
CA GLN A 134 -27.39 1.50 -15.10
C GLN A 134 -28.08 0.91 -16.33
N SER A 135 -27.50 1.01 -17.55
CA SER A 135 -28.09 0.42 -18.77
C SER A 135 -27.75 -1.08 -18.98
N LYS A 136 -27.02 -1.70 -18.05
CA LYS A 136 -26.61 -3.12 -18.08
C LYS A 136 -27.38 -4.01 -17.10
N LYS A 137 -28.48 -3.51 -16.53
CA LYS A 137 -29.46 -4.32 -15.78
C LYS A 137 -30.70 -4.57 -16.61
#